data_AF-A0A1F6M4V4-F1
#
_entry.id   AF-A0A1F6M4V4-F1
#
_cell.length_a   1.000
_cell.length_b   1.000
_cell.length_c   1.000
_cell.angle_alpha   90.00
_cell.angle_beta   90.00
_cell.angle_gamma   90.00
#
_symmetry.space_group_name_H-M   'P 1'
#
loop_
_entity.id
_entity.type
_entity.pdbx_description
1 polymer ?
#
loop_
_entity_poly.entity_id
_entity_poly.type
_entity_poly.pdbx_seq_one_letter_code
_entity_poly.pdbx_strand_id
1 'polypeptide(L)'
;MEVNVGHMSLTREEYALAERAKTDDAAFSLLYERYFPKIYAYIFRRLGNRVETEDVVSVTFEKVFLHLDKFKPGGGGTFQAWIYRIATNAVIDYVRKEKHTIAMAPEDLPEEIHPATGLDATEKMIKLEDFEAVQRVIKQLPQRYQEVIQLKYFSELSNIEVAEVLQISPNNAGVLLSRALKQFHSYYMETEKR
;
A
#
# COMPACT_ATOMS: atom_id res chain seq x y z
N MET A 1 -19.10 10.51 14.81
CA MET A 1 -18.19 9.35 14.87
C MET A 1 -19.03 8.12 14.56
N GLU A 2 -19.30 7.87 13.27
CA GLU A 2 -19.93 6.63 12.87
C GLU A 2 -18.84 5.59 12.77
N VAL A 3 -18.75 4.72 13.76
CA VAL A 3 -17.94 3.53 13.68
C VAL A 3 -18.65 2.63 12.68
N ASN A 4 -18.09 2.51 11.47
CA ASN A 4 -18.64 1.69 10.41
C ASN A 4 -18.72 0.23 10.88
N VAL A 5 -19.92 -0.21 11.27
CA VAL A 5 -20.19 -1.52 11.86
C VAL A 5 -19.74 -2.67 10.94
N GLY A 6 -19.72 -2.45 9.63
CA GLY A 6 -19.19 -3.40 8.64
C GLY A 6 -17.68 -3.61 8.74
N HIS A 7 -16.90 -2.57 9.02
CA HIS A 7 -15.44 -2.66 9.19
C HIS A 7 -15.05 -3.47 10.45
N MET A 8 -15.84 -3.35 11.52
CA MET A 8 -15.67 -4.12 12.76
C MET A 8 -16.01 -5.61 12.63
N SER A 9 -16.94 -5.97 11.74
CA SER A 9 -17.27 -7.38 11.45
C SER A 9 -16.18 -8.05 10.63
N LEU A 10 -15.70 -7.36 9.58
CA LEU A 10 -14.63 -7.84 8.70
C LEU A 10 -13.32 -8.06 9.46
N THR A 11 -13.01 -7.20 10.44
CA THR A 11 -11.80 -7.35 11.28
C THR A 11 -11.85 -8.60 12.14
N ARG A 12 -13.01 -9.00 12.68
CA ARG A 12 -13.14 -10.23 13.48
C ARG A 12 -12.90 -11.50 12.66
N GLU A 13 -13.45 -11.57 11.47
CA GLU A 13 -13.23 -12.68 10.55
C GLU A 13 -11.77 -12.76 10.11
N GLU A 14 -11.15 -11.62 9.81
CA GLU A 14 -9.72 -11.55 9.49
C GLU A 14 -8.83 -11.99 10.65
N TYR A 15 -9.15 -11.59 11.87
CA TYR A 15 -8.41 -12.07 13.04
C TYR A 15 -8.52 -13.58 13.21
N ALA A 16 -9.72 -14.15 13.07
CA ALA A 16 -9.92 -15.59 13.18
C ALA A 16 -9.14 -16.34 12.09
N LEU A 17 -9.14 -15.81 10.86
CA LEU A 17 -8.37 -16.38 9.76
C LEU A 17 -6.86 -16.29 10.01
N ALA A 18 -6.36 -15.13 10.49
CA ALA A 18 -4.96 -14.93 10.84
C ALA A 18 -4.49 -15.84 11.98
N GLU A 19 -5.32 -16.07 13.00
CA GLU A 19 -4.99 -17.02 14.07
C GLU A 19 -4.92 -18.46 13.57
N ARG A 20 -5.88 -18.88 12.74
CA ARG A 20 -5.85 -20.21 12.13
C ARG A 20 -4.63 -20.42 11.24
N ALA A 21 -4.28 -19.41 10.44
CA ALA A 21 -3.16 -19.46 9.51
C ALA A 21 -1.79 -19.68 10.19
N LYS A 22 -1.69 -19.53 11.52
CA LYS A 22 -0.48 -19.88 12.29
C LYS A 22 -0.17 -21.38 12.28
N THR A 23 -1.18 -22.23 12.07
CA THR A 23 -1.02 -23.70 12.09
C THR A 23 -1.73 -24.42 10.95
N ASP A 24 -2.43 -23.70 10.08
CA ASP A 24 -3.22 -24.22 8.97
C ASP A 24 -2.79 -23.56 7.65
N ASP A 25 -2.08 -24.31 6.82
CA ASP A 25 -1.57 -23.85 5.51
C ASP A 25 -2.71 -23.43 4.55
N ALA A 26 -3.89 -24.05 4.67
CA ALA A 26 -5.04 -23.66 3.85
C ALA A 26 -5.58 -22.29 4.31
N ALA A 27 -5.59 -22.02 5.63
CA ALA A 27 -5.94 -20.70 6.15
C ALA A 27 -4.90 -19.64 5.75
N PHE A 28 -3.60 -19.98 5.71
CA PHE A 28 -2.57 -19.08 5.20
C PHE A 28 -2.78 -18.78 3.71
N SER A 29 -3.10 -19.80 2.91
CA SER A 29 -3.37 -19.64 1.47
C SER A 29 -4.50 -18.65 1.21
N LEU A 30 -5.58 -18.68 2.02
CA LEU A 30 -6.67 -17.70 1.93
C LEU A 30 -6.23 -16.27 2.27
N LEU A 31 -5.31 -16.09 3.22
CA LEU A 31 -4.73 -14.76 3.49
C LEU A 31 -3.87 -14.30 2.32
N TYR A 32 -3.04 -15.19 1.77
CA TYR A 32 -2.21 -14.90 0.61
C TYR A 32 -3.08 -14.44 -0.56
N GLU A 33 -4.09 -15.21 -0.95
CA GLU A 33 -4.99 -14.86 -2.05
C GLU A 33 -5.69 -13.51 -1.84
N ARG A 34 -6.09 -13.22 -0.59
CA ARG A 34 -6.77 -11.95 -0.24
C ARG A 34 -5.84 -10.74 -0.34
N TYR A 35 -4.59 -10.89 0.09
CA TYR A 35 -3.67 -9.77 0.27
C TYR A 35 -2.67 -9.61 -0.86
N PHE A 36 -2.34 -10.67 -1.60
CA PHE A 36 -1.40 -10.64 -2.71
C PHE A 36 -1.69 -9.51 -3.71
N PRO A 37 -2.89 -9.38 -4.30
CA PRO A 37 -3.14 -8.32 -5.29
C PRO A 37 -3.01 -6.92 -4.68
N LYS A 38 -3.40 -6.75 -3.41
CA LYS A 38 -3.33 -5.47 -2.69
C LYS A 38 -1.88 -5.05 -2.42
N ILE A 39 -1.08 -5.99 -1.89
CA ILE A 39 0.33 -5.78 -1.56
C ILE A 39 1.18 -5.62 -2.83
N TYR A 40 0.91 -6.41 -3.87
CA TYR A 40 1.55 -6.23 -5.17
C TYR A 40 1.29 -4.84 -5.72
N ALA A 41 0.02 -4.41 -5.80
CA ALA A 41 -0.31 -3.08 -6.32
C ALA A 41 0.30 -1.94 -5.47
N TYR A 42 0.38 -2.13 -4.16
CA TYR A 42 1.02 -1.18 -3.25
C TYR A 42 2.53 -1.07 -3.50
N ILE A 43 3.24 -2.18 -3.66
CA ILE A 43 4.68 -2.19 -3.94
C ILE A 43 4.95 -1.68 -5.36
N PHE A 44 4.15 -2.07 -6.34
CA PHE A 44 4.30 -1.65 -7.74
C PHE A 44 4.20 -0.13 -7.89
N ARG A 45 3.23 0.52 -7.24
CA ARG A 45 3.11 1.99 -7.24
C ARG A 45 4.32 2.71 -6.62
N ARG A 46 5.18 1.99 -5.91
CA ARG A 46 6.34 2.53 -5.20
C ARG A 46 7.65 2.31 -5.96
N LEU A 47 7.78 1.18 -6.64
CA LEU A 47 8.99 0.82 -7.38
C LEU A 47 8.86 1.11 -8.88
N GLY A 48 7.67 0.93 -9.45
CA GLY A 48 7.44 1.13 -10.89
C GLY A 48 8.04 0.03 -11.78
N ASN A 49 8.82 -0.89 -11.23
CA ASN A 49 9.43 -2.00 -11.94
C ASN A 49 8.78 -3.33 -11.54
N ARG A 50 8.37 -4.13 -12.53
CA ARG A 50 7.73 -5.43 -12.31
C ARG A 50 8.64 -6.43 -11.59
N VAL A 51 9.88 -6.57 -12.02
CA VAL A 51 10.82 -7.58 -11.48
C VAL A 51 11.11 -7.27 -10.01
N GLU A 52 11.44 -6.01 -9.72
CA GLU A 52 11.70 -5.56 -8.35
C GLU A 52 10.45 -5.68 -7.47
N THR A 53 9.27 -5.42 -8.04
CA THR A 53 8.00 -5.59 -7.33
C THR A 53 7.78 -7.05 -6.95
N GLU A 54 7.95 -7.97 -7.90
CA GLU A 54 7.80 -9.41 -7.64
C GLU A 54 8.77 -9.88 -6.55
N ASP A 55 10.03 -9.44 -6.60
CA ASP A 55 11.04 -9.77 -5.59
C ASP A 55 10.65 -9.25 -4.19
N VAL A 56 10.25 -7.97 -4.10
CA VAL A 56 9.87 -7.36 -2.81
C VAL A 56 8.56 -7.93 -2.27
N VAL A 57 7.62 -8.31 -3.15
CA VAL A 57 6.39 -9.02 -2.77
C VAL A 57 6.73 -10.40 -2.18
N SER A 58 7.60 -11.17 -2.82
CA SER A 58 8.05 -12.47 -2.31
C SER A 58 8.68 -12.35 -0.93
N VAL A 59 9.60 -11.41 -0.74
CA VAL A 59 10.22 -11.12 0.58
C VAL A 59 9.17 -10.68 1.60
N THR A 60 8.16 -9.93 1.18
CA THR A 60 7.06 -9.50 2.06
C THR A 60 6.26 -10.69 2.57
N PHE A 61 5.82 -11.59 1.69
CA PHE A 61 5.04 -12.76 2.08
C PHE A 61 5.85 -13.81 2.84
N GLU A 62 7.14 -13.94 2.55
CA GLU A 62 8.07 -14.72 3.38
C GLU A 62 8.10 -14.18 4.82
N LYS A 63 8.30 -12.87 4.99
CA LYS A 63 8.28 -12.23 6.31
C LYS A 63 6.93 -12.37 7.01
N VAL A 64 5.82 -12.30 6.27
CA VAL A 64 4.47 -12.53 6.81
C VAL A 64 4.37 -13.95 7.35
N PHE A 65 4.76 -14.95 6.57
CA PHE A 65 4.73 -16.36 6.97
C PHE A 65 5.61 -16.60 8.22
N LEU A 66 6.85 -16.13 8.22
CA LEU A 66 7.82 -16.32 9.30
C LEU A 66 7.48 -15.57 10.60
N HIS A 67 6.62 -14.55 10.55
CA HIS A 67 6.29 -13.72 11.70
C HIS A 67 4.80 -13.70 12.04
N LEU A 68 4.01 -14.59 11.42
CA LEU A 68 2.58 -14.67 11.65
C LEU A 68 2.26 -14.98 13.11
N ASP A 69 3.10 -15.76 13.78
CA ASP A 69 3.04 -16.06 15.22
C ASP A 69 3.09 -14.79 16.10
N LYS A 70 3.80 -13.76 15.65
CA LYS A 70 3.94 -12.47 16.34
C LYS A 70 2.76 -11.54 16.13
N PHE A 71 1.88 -11.83 15.17
CA PHE A 71 0.64 -11.08 15.02
C PHE A 71 -0.26 -11.34 16.24
N LYS A 72 -0.61 -10.25 16.94
CA LYS A 72 -1.46 -10.27 18.13
C LYS A 72 -2.77 -9.52 17.86
N PRO A 73 -3.89 -10.22 17.66
CA PRO A 73 -5.20 -9.60 17.52
C PRO A 73 -5.53 -8.72 18.73
N GLY A 74 -6.11 -7.54 18.49
CA GLY A 74 -6.59 -6.66 19.56
C GLY A 74 -5.54 -5.76 20.23
N GLY A 75 -4.27 -5.82 19.82
CA GLY A 75 -3.19 -4.95 20.31
C GLY A 75 -3.16 -3.52 19.73
N GLY A 76 -4.24 -3.10 19.06
CA GLY A 76 -4.36 -1.76 18.45
C GLY A 76 -4.23 -1.70 16.93
N GLY A 77 -4.08 -2.86 16.25
CA GLY A 77 -3.88 -2.94 14.81
C GLY A 77 -4.62 -4.07 14.12
N THR A 78 -4.99 -3.86 12.86
CA THR A 78 -5.65 -4.86 12.01
C THR A 78 -4.61 -5.75 11.32
N PHE A 79 -5.01 -6.94 10.86
CA PHE A 79 -4.13 -7.76 10.04
C PHE A 79 -3.68 -7.01 8.78
N GLN A 80 -4.60 -6.26 8.18
CA GLN A 80 -4.32 -5.36 7.06
C GLN A 80 -3.19 -4.38 7.40
N ALA A 81 -3.30 -3.60 8.47
CA ALA A 81 -2.25 -2.67 8.88
C ALA A 81 -0.91 -3.38 9.12
N TRP A 82 -0.95 -4.56 9.75
CA TRP A 82 0.24 -5.35 10.04
C TRP A 82 0.98 -5.81 8.77
N ILE A 83 0.27 -6.35 7.76
CA ILE A 83 0.91 -6.76 6.49
C ILE A 83 1.41 -5.56 5.69
N TYR A 84 0.68 -4.44 5.67
CA TYR A 84 1.14 -3.21 5.01
C TYR A 84 2.37 -2.62 5.68
N ARG A 85 2.53 -2.79 6.99
CA ARG A 85 3.75 -2.43 7.72
C ARG A 85 4.93 -3.29 7.28
N ILE A 86 4.74 -4.61 7.12
CA ILE A 86 5.80 -5.50 6.61
C ILE A 86 6.19 -5.10 5.19
N ALA A 87 5.21 -4.84 4.31
CA ALA A 87 5.44 -4.40 2.95
C ALA A 87 6.18 -3.06 2.88
N THR A 88 5.77 -2.08 3.70
CA THR A 88 6.43 -0.76 3.81
C THR A 88 7.90 -0.92 4.19
N ASN A 89 8.19 -1.75 5.20
CA ASN A 89 9.56 -2.02 5.62
C ASN A 89 10.37 -2.76 4.54
N ALA A 90 9.76 -3.70 3.82
CA ALA A 90 10.42 -4.42 2.73
C ALA A 90 10.81 -3.47 1.59
N VAL A 91 9.93 -2.53 1.20
CA VAL A 91 10.24 -1.49 0.20
C VAL A 91 11.38 -0.58 0.69
N ILE A 92 11.34 -0.14 1.96
CA ILE A 92 12.42 0.70 2.53
C ILE A 92 13.76 -0.04 2.51
N ASP A 93 13.76 -1.32 2.89
CA ASP A 93 14.96 -2.15 2.87
C ASP A 93 15.52 -2.33 1.46
N TYR A 94 14.64 -2.58 0.47
CA TYR A 94 15.00 -2.69 -0.94
C TYR A 94 15.64 -1.39 -1.45
N VAL A 95 14.93 -0.26 -1.36
CA VAL A 95 15.41 1.05 -1.84
C VAL A 95 16.70 1.48 -1.15
N ARG A 96 16.88 1.13 0.13
CA ARG A 96 18.14 1.40 0.85
C ARG A 96 19.29 0.59 0.27
N LYS A 97 19.12 -0.72 0.04
CA LYS A 97 20.15 -1.59 -0.57
C LYS A 97 20.51 -1.14 -1.98
N GLU A 98 19.49 -0.76 -2.74
CA GLU A 98 19.64 -0.30 -4.12
C GLU A 98 20.39 1.04 -4.19
N LYS A 99 20.08 2.02 -3.33
CA LYS A 99 20.86 3.28 -3.24
C LYS A 99 22.33 3.06 -2.88
N HIS A 100 22.66 2.01 -2.12
CA HIS A 100 24.04 1.62 -1.87
C HIS A 100 24.71 0.94 -3.08
N THR A 101 23.92 0.42 -4.02
CA THR A 101 24.37 -0.28 -5.23
C THR A 101 24.44 0.66 -6.46
N ILE A 102 23.50 1.61 -6.59
CA ILE A 102 23.34 2.59 -7.69
C ILE A 102 24.37 3.74 -7.65
N ALA A 103 25.28 3.78 -6.67
CA ALA A 103 26.48 4.63 -6.77
C ALA A 103 27.36 4.32 -8.03
N MET A 104 26.99 3.33 -8.84
CA MET A 104 27.63 2.92 -10.10
C MET A 104 26.62 2.49 -11.20
N ALA A 105 25.69 3.34 -11.66
CA ALA A 105 25.13 3.39 -13.04
C ALA A 105 23.76 4.12 -13.11
N PRO A 106 23.35 4.69 -14.26
CA PRO A 106 22.03 5.28 -14.47
C PRO A 106 21.02 4.29 -15.08
N GLU A 107 19.73 4.50 -14.81
CA GLU A 107 18.65 3.56 -15.17
C GLU A 107 17.48 4.25 -15.89
N ASP A 108 16.97 3.58 -16.93
CA ASP A 108 15.81 3.91 -17.75
C ASP A 108 14.55 3.18 -17.25
N LEU A 109 13.38 3.82 -17.35
CA LEU A 109 12.07 3.32 -16.91
C LEU A 109 11.26 2.67 -18.05
N PRO A 110 10.61 1.51 -17.84
CA PRO A 110 9.50 1.05 -18.69
C PRO A 110 8.16 0.79 -17.96
N GLU A 111 7.12 0.52 -18.79
CA GLU A 111 5.66 0.73 -18.65
C GLU A 111 4.86 -0.07 -17.60
N GLU A 112 3.70 0.50 -17.24
CA GLU A 112 2.72 0.04 -16.23
C GLU A 112 1.79 -1.09 -16.73
N ILE A 113 1.44 -2.04 -15.84
CA ILE A 113 0.41 -3.07 -16.06
C ILE A 113 -0.73 -2.88 -15.05
N HIS A 114 -1.99 -2.86 -15.54
CA HIS A 114 -3.21 -2.65 -14.74
C HIS A 114 -3.98 -3.96 -14.48
N PRO A 115 -4.52 -4.19 -13.27
CA PRO A 115 -5.49 -5.25 -13.02
C PRO A 115 -6.90 -4.87 -13.52
N ALA A 116 -7.58 -5.82 -14.15
CA ALA A 116 -8.84 -5.64 -14.89
C ALA A 116 -10.11 -5.58 -14.00
N THR A 117 -11.05 -4.69 -14.33
CA THR A 117 -12.48 -4.80 -13.94
C THR A 117 -13.42 -4.22 -15.03
N GLY A 118 -14.66 -4.75 -15.10
CA GLY A 118 -15.63 -4.57 -16.19
C GLY A 118 -16.50 -3.30 -16.13
N LEU A 119 -16.15 -2.32 -16.96
CA LEU A 119 -16.92 -1.11 -17.32
C LEU A 119 -16.87 -0.91 -18.84
N ASP A 120 -17.77 -0.07 -19.38
CA ASP A 120 -17.84 0.30 -20.80
C ASP A 120 -16.52 0.95 -21.29
N ALA A 121 -16.12 0.70 -22.54
CA ALA A 121 -14.77 0.94 -23.04
C ALA A 121 -14.37 2.42 -23.01
N THR A 122 -15.31 3.33 -23.28
CA THR A 122 -15.07 4.78 -23.29
C THR A 122 -14.99 5.36 -21.89
N GLU A 123 -15.87 4.94 -20.97
CA GLU A 123 -15.80 5.35 -19.56
C GLU A 123 -14.54 4.82 -18.86
N LYS A 124 -14.09 3.62 -19.24
CA LYS A 124 -12.80 3.07 -18.78
C LYS A 124 -11.64 3.96 -19.19
N MET A 125 -11.62 4.40 -20.44
CA MET A 125 -10.50 5.18 -20.98
C MET A 125 -10.39 6.54 -20.27
N ILE A 126 -11.52 7.23 -20.06
CA ILE A 126 -11.57 8.50 -19.31
C ILE A 126 -11.15 8.30 -17.85
N LYS A 127 -11.70 7.29 -17.17
CA LYS A 127 -11.31 6.98 -15.77
C LYS A 127 -9.85 6.55 -15.64
N LEU A 128 -9.29 5.93 -16.67
CA LEU A 128 -7.89 5.53 -16.72
C LEU A 128 -6.98 6.75 -16.90
N GLU A 129 -7.30 7.65 -17.82
CA GLU A 129 -6.56 8.92 -18.01
C GLU A 129 -6.57 9.77 -16.73
N ASP A 130 -7.74 9.90 -16.08
CA ASP A 130 -7.86 10.59 -14.79
C ASP A 130 -7.00 9.91 -13.71
N PHE A 131 -7.02 8.58 -13.65
CA PHE A 131 -6.22 7.81 -12.70
C PHE A 131 -4.72 7.98 -12.94
N GLU A 132 -4.27 7.94 -14.19
CA GLU A 132 -2.87 8.16 -14.58
C GLU A 132 -2.43 9.60 -14.27
N ALA A 133 -3.27 10.60 -14.51
CA ALA A 133 -3.01 11.98 -14.10
C ALA A 133 -2.80 12.08 -12.58
N VAL A 134 -3.68 11.46 -11.79
CA VAL A 134 -3.54 11.39 -10.33
C VAL A 134 -2.25 10.68 -9.92
N GLN A 135 -1.91 9.53 -10.51
CA GLN A 135 -0.66 8.82 -10.22
C GLN A 135 0.57 9.66 -10.52
N ARG A 136 0.60 10.35 -11.67
CA ARG A 136 1.72 11.23 -12.07
C ARG A 136 1.94 12.36 -11.08
N VAL A 137 0.87 12.96 -10.57
CA VAL A 137 0.97 14.02 -9.55
C VAL A 137 1.45 13.44 -8.22
N ILE A 138 0.93 12.27 -7.80
CA ILE A 138 1.38 11.60 -6.58
C ILE A 138 2.89 11.31 -6.65
N LYS A 139 3.40 10.78 -7.77
CA LYS A 139 4.84 10.46 -7.95
C LYS A 139 5.76 11.68 -7.79
N GLN A 140 5.26 12.90 -7.95
CA GLN A 140 6.04 14.15 -7.76
C GLN A 140 6.10 14.62 -6.31
N LEU A 141 5.24 14.10 -5.42
CA LEU A 141 5.21 14.50 -4.02
C LEU A 141 6.42 13.93 -3.26
N PRO A 142 6.81 14.53 -2.12
CA PRO A 142 7.77 13.91 -1.21
C PRO A 142 7.32 12.49 -0.82
N GLN A 143 8.28 11.55 -0.70
CA GLN A 143 8.00 10.12 -0.45
C GLN A 143 6.97 9.85 0.66
N ARG A 144 7.09 10.56 1.79
CA ARG A 144 6.17 10.44 2.93
C ARG A 144 4.73 10.86 2.61
N TYR A 145 4.55 11.79 1.68
CA TYR A 145 3.23 12.24 1.24
C TYR A 145 2.62 11.24 0.25
N GLN A 146 3.43 10.65 -0.62
CA GLN A 146 3.00 9.53 -1.45
C GLN A 146 2.51 8.36 -0.59
N GLU A 147 3.31 7.99 0.40
CA GLU A 147 3.03 6.90 1.34
C GLU A 147 1.70 7.06 2.06
N VAL A 148 1.47 8.22 2.68
CA VAL A 148 0.24 8.45 3.45
C VAL A 148 -1.01 8.44 2.55
N ILE A 149 -0.90 8.95 1.32
CA ILE A 149 -2.00 8.94 0.33
C ILE A 149 -2.28 7.52 -0.15
N GLN A 150 -1.23 6.76 -0.50
CA GLN A 150 -1.35 5.38 -0.97
C GLN A 150 -1.98 4.47 0.09
N LEU A 151 -1.55 4.59 1.34
CA LEU A 151 -2.13 3.84 2.45
C LEU A 151 -3.58 4.26 2.70
N LYS A 152 -3.86 5.57 2.71
CA LYS A 152 -5.21 6.06 3.03
C LYS A 152 -6.26 5.70 1.98
N TYR A 153 -5.97 5.94 0.70
CA TYR A 153 -6.98 5.92 -0.35
C TYR A 153 -6.91 4.68 -1.23
N PHE A 154 -5.71 4.17 -1.52
CA PHE A 154 -5.56 2.99 -2.40
C PHE A 154 -5.58 1.69 -1.61
N SER A 155 -5.14 1.76 -0.36
CA SER A 155 -5.14 0.62 0.57
C SER A 155 -6.30 0.69 1.56
N GLU A 156 -7.14 1.72 1.47
CA GLU A 156 -8.35 1.94 2.28
C GLU A 156 -8.13 1.88 3.81
N LEU A 157 -6.92 2.22 4.28
CA LEU A 157 -6.59 2.19 5.70
C LEU A 157 -7.20 3.39 6.45
N SER A 158 -7.68 3.16 7.67
CA SER A 158 -8.05 4.23 8.59
C SER A 158 -6.82 5.04 9.03
N ASN A 159 -7.03 6.23 9.60
CA ASN A 159 -5.90 7.06 10.04
C ASN A 159 -5.10 6.40 11.17
N ILE A 160 -5.76 5.56 11.98
CA ILE A 160 -5.13 4.79 13.05
C ILE A 160 -4.21 3.72 12.44
N GLU A 161 -4.70 2.98 11.46
CA GLU A 161 -3.92 1.95 10.77
C GLU A 161 -2.77 2.55 9.93
N VAL A 162 -3.01 3.70 9.27
CA VAL A 162 -1.94 4.45 8.59
C VAL A 162 -0.84 4.84 9.59
N ALA A 163 -1.22 5.30 10.79
CA ALA A 163 -0.27 5.66 11.82
C ALA A 163 0.54 4.45 12.30
N GLU A 164 -0.09 3.28 12.43
CA GLU A 164 0.57 2.03 12.76
C GLU A 164 1.58 1.60 11.68
N VAL A 165 1.16 1.62 10.42
CA VAL A 165 2.02 1.27 9.27
C VAL A 165 3.24 2.18 9.21
N LEU A 166 3.04 3.49 9.37
CA LEU A 166 4.09 4.50 9.28
C LEU A 166 4.87 4.71 10.59
N GLN A 167 4.50 4.01 11.66
CA GLN A 167 5.10 4.13 13.00
C GLN A 167 5.12 5.57 13.53
N ILE A 168 4.00 6.28 13.38
CA ILE A 168 3.80 7.65 13.89
C ILE A 168 2.57 7.72 14.80
N SER A 169 2.35 8.85 15.47
CA SER A 169 1.12 9.04 16.25
C SER A 169 -0.11 9.21 15.33
N PRO A 170 -1.32 8.80 15.76
CA PRO A 170 -2.55 9.00 14.99
C PRO A 170 -2.80 10.47 14.61
N ASN A 171 -2.43 11.40 15.51
CA ASN A 171 -2.50 12.84 15.22
C ASN A 171 -1.52 13.23 14.10
N ASN A 172 -0.28 12.74 14.14
CA ASN A 172 0.70 13.01 13.09
C ASN A 172 0.27 12.43 11.75
N ALA A 173 -0.38 11.27 11.71
CA ALA A 173 -0.92 10.71 10.47
C ALA A 173 -1.98 11.63 9.83
N GLY A 174 -2.89 12.18 10.63
CA GLY A 174 -3.89 13.14 10.16
C GLY A 174 -3.27 14.45 9.63
N VAL A 175 -2.29 15.00 10.37
CA VAL A 175 -1.57 16.21 9.94
C VAL A 175 -0.77 15.95 8.65
N LEU A 176 -0.10 14.80 8.57
CA LEU A 176 0.68 14.39 7.40
C LEU A 176 -0.22 14.27 6.17
N LEU A 177 -1.35 13.58 6.31
CA LEU A 177 -2.34 13.41 5.25
C LEU A 177 -2.89 14.76 4.77
N SER A 178 -3.23 15.67 5.69
CA SER A 178 -3.74 17.00 5.34
C SER A 178 -2.71 17.81 4.52
N ARG A 179 -1.43 17.78 4.94
CA ARG A 179 -0.35 18.45 4.21
C ARG A 179 -0.11 17.83 2.84
N ALA A 180 -0.13 16.49 2.77
CA ALA A 180 0.01 15.74 1.52
C ALA A 180 -1.09 16.12 0.52
N LEU A 181 -2.34 16.15 0.96
CA LEU A 181 -3.49 16.54 0.11
C LEU A 181 -3.42 18.00 -0.35
N LYS A 182 -2.97 18.91 0.52
CA LYS A 182 -2.78 20.32 0.15
C LYS A 182 -1.73 20.47 -0.95
N GLN A 183 -0.61 19.75 -0.85
CA GLN A 183 0.44 19.79 -1.88
C GLN A 183 0.02 19.07 -3.16
N PHE A 184 -0.65 17.92 -3.04
CA PHE A 184 -1.26 17.22 -4.17
C PHE A 184 -2.18 18.17 -4.95
N HIS A 185 -3.08 18.88 -4.26
CA HIS A 185 -3.99 19.82 -4.90
C HIS A 185 -3.23 20.95 -5.62
N SER A 186 -2.16 21.50 -5.02
CA SER A 186 -1.33 22.52 -5.69
C SER A 186 -0.77 22.01 -7.01
N TYR A 187 -0.16 20.82 -7.00
CA TYR A 187 0.46 20.24 -8.19
C TYR A 187 -0.58 19.85 -9.24
N TYR A 188 -1.71 19.30 -8.81
CA TYR A 188 -2.81 18.92 -9.70
C TYR A 188 -3.39 20.14 -10.44
N MET A 189 -3.58 21.27 -9.75
CA MET A 189 -4.07 22.51 -10.36
C MET A 189 -3.04 23.18 -11.29
N GLU A 190 -1.75 22.91 -11.12
CA GLU A 190 -0.69 23.36 -12.03
C GLU A 190 -0.65 22.51 -13.31
N THR A 191 -0.91 21.20 -13.21
CA THR A 191 -0.96 20.31 -14.37
C THR A 191 -2.19 20.53 -15.25
N GLU A 192 -3.34 20.90 -14.68
CA GLU A 192 -4.59 21.22 -15.42
C GLU A 192 -4.54 22.57 -16.17
N LYS A 193 -3.60 23.45 -15.82
CA LYS A 193 -3.46 24.79 -16.45
C LYS A 193 -2.55 24.79 -17.69
N ARG A 194 -1.90 23.67 -18.00
CA ARG A 194 -1.00 23.50 -19.14
C ARG A 194 -1.69 22.75 -20.26
#